data_AF-A0A7S4UZ80-F1
#
_entry.id   AF-A0A7S4UZ80-F1
#
_cell.length_a   1.000
_cell.length_b   1.000
_cell.length_c   1.000
_cell.angle_alpha   90.00
_cell.angle_beta   90.00
_cell.angle_gamma   90.00
#
_symmetry.space_group_name_H-M   'P 1'
#
loop_
_entity.id
_entity.type
_entity.pdbx_description
1 polymer ?
#
loop_
_entity_poly.entity_id
_entity_poly.type
_entity_poly.pdbx_seq_one_letter_code
_entity_poly.pdbx_strand_id
1 'polypeptide(L)'
;VYRLSGSRDPGIDLNWYLLEHPWFSELTPASPYPYPMTKLSVLRFFSLWNQASAAVLAVLEPDVYHCMDYHAALVPLYLPREKLLPTIVVLHNADYDGAIET
;
A
#
# COMPACT_ATOMS: atom_id res chain seq x y z
N VAL A 1 -10.70 8.01 4.10
CA VAL A 1 -10.47 7.41 2.76
C VAL A 1 -11.44 8.05 1.79
N TYR A 2 -10.95 8.64 0.70
CA TYR A 2 -11.80 9.16 -0.37
C TYR A 2 -11.96 8.09 -1.45
N ARG A 3 -13.15 7.97 -2.02
CA ARG A 3 -13.43 7.08 -3.15
C ARG A 3 -13.66 7.90 -4.40
N LEU A 4 -12.92 7.61 -5.46
CA LEU A 4 -13.17 8.09 -6.81
C LEU A 4 -13.55 6.87 -7.67
N SER A 5 -14.48 7.05 -8.59
CA SER A 5 -14.93 5.99 -9.50
C SER A 5 -14.83 6.44 -10.95
N GLY A 6 -14.53 5.51 -11.84
CA GLY A 6 -14.42 5.75 -13.28
C GLY A 6 -14.47 4.45 -14.06
N SER A 7 -14.39 4.55 -15.37
CA SER A 7 -14.32 3.39 -16.28
C SER A 7 -13.30 3.71 -17.37
N ARG A 8 -12.46 2.73 -17.71
CA ARG A 8 -11.47 2.84 -18.79
C ARG A 8 -11.95 2.13 -20.05
N ASP A 9 -12.61 0.99 -19.89
CA ASP A 9 -13.10 0.12 -20.97
C ASP A 9 -14.50 -0.41 -20.64
N PRO A 10 -15.34 -0.76 -21.64
CA PRO A 10 -16.67 -1.30 -21.40
C PRO A 10 -16.64 -2.57 -20.53
N GLY A 11 -17.40 -2.55 -19.43
CA GLY A 11 -17.46 -3.65 -18.48
C GLY A 11 -16.34 -3.67 -17.42
N ILE A 12 -15.45 -2.67 -17.41
CA ILE A 12 -14.43 -2.50 -16.37
C ILE A 12 -14.72 -1.23 -15.56
N ASP A 13 -15.11 -1.45 -14.30
CA ASP A 13 -15.25 -0.39 -13.30
C ASP A 13 -13.94 -0.22 -12.53
N LEU A 14 -13.49 1.02 -12.40
CA LEU A 14 -12.31 1.40 -11.65
C LEU A 14 -12.72 2.21 -10.42
N ASN A 15 -12.21 1.81 -9.26
CA ASN A 15 -12.43 2.52 -8.02
C ASN A 15 -11.07 2.82 -7.37
N TRP A 16 -10.78 4.10 -7.16
CA TRP A 16 -9.59 4.56 -6.45
C TRP A 16 -9.96 4.91 -5.02
N TYR A 17 -9.21 4.33 -4.08
CA TYR A 17 -9.34 4.62 -2.66
C TYR A 17 -8.10 5.38 -2.21
N LEU A 18 -8.27 6.67 -1.89
CA LEU A 18 -7.19 7.55 -1.48
C LEU A 18 -7.13 7.61 0.05
N LEU A 19 -5.99 7.20 0.60
CA LEU A 19 -5.71 7.25 2.03
C LEU A 19 -5.20 8.64 2.41
N GLU A 20 -5.74 9.19 3.51
CA GLU A 20 -5.33 10.49 4.04
C GLU A 20 -4.91 10.32 5.50
N HIS A 21 -3.75 10.86 5.83
CA HIS A 21 -3.22 10.95 7.19
C HIS A 21 -2.09 11.99 7.21
N PRO A 22 -1.87 12.74 8.31
CA PRO A 22 -0.76 13.71 8.39
C PRO A 22 0.61 13.12 8.02
N TRP A 23 0.89 11.88 8.43
CA TRP A 23 2.13 11.19 8.06
C TRP A 23 2.28 10.94 6.55
N PHE A 24 1.20 10.90 5.77
CA PHE A 24 1.27 10.81 4.31
C PHE A 24 1.52 12.16 3.63
N SER A 25 1.27 13.26 4.33
CA SER A 25 1.37 14.63 3.82
C SER A 25 2.72 15.29 4.09
N GLU A 26 3.62 14.65 4.84
CA GLU A 26 4.98 15.16 5.13
C GLU A 26 5.96 15.04 3.92
N LEU A 27 5.47 14.65 2.74
CA LEU A 27 6.28 14.48 1.55
C LEU A 27 6.70 15.85 0.96
N THR A 28 8.00 15.99 0.69
CA THR A 28 8.52 17.14 -0.07
C THR A 28 8.39 16.87 -1.57
N PRO A 29 8.21 17.91 -2.42
CA PRO A 29 8.13 17.74 -3.87
C PRO A 29 9.35 17.04 -4.51
N ALA A 30 10.48 16.97 -3.81
CA ALA A 30 11.75 16.44 -4.31
C ALA A 30 11.91 14.92 -4.15
N SER A 31 11.14 14.25 -3.30
CA SER A 31 11.18 12.78 -3.17
C SER A 31 9.80 12.25 -2.75
N PRO A 32 9.14 11.43 -3.60
CA PRO A 32 7.82 10.90 -3.27
C PRO A 32 7.87 9.86 -2.15
N TYR A 33 9.03 9.27 -1.88
CA TYR A 33 9.21 8.28 -0.83
C TYR A 33 10.04 8.82 0.33
N PRO A 34 9.60 8.58 1.59
CA PRO A 34 10.39 8.93 2.75
C PRO A 34 11.71 8.14 2.79
N TYR A 35 12.84 8.83 3.02
CA TYR A 35 14.18 8.23 3.05
C TYR A 35 15.04 8.84 4.19
N PRO A 36 16.03 8.11 4.74
CA PRO A 36 16.33 6.68 4.57
C PRO A 36 15.35 5.76 5.29
N MET A 37 15.32 4.50 4.86
CA MET A 37 14.48 3.44 5.41
C MET A 37 14.73 3.16 6.90
N THR A 38 15.89 3.59 7.42
CA THR A 38 16.26 3.47 8.84
C THR A 38 15.61 4.51 9.76
N LYS A 39 15.05 5.59 9.23
CA LYS A 39 14.38 6.61 10.05
C LYS A 39 13.05 6.07 10.57
N LEU A 40 12.81 6.25 11.87
CA LEU A 40 11.56 5.85 12.53
C LEU A 40 10.31 6.46 11.86
N SER A 41 10.37 7.69 11.36
CA SER A 41 9.26 8.31 10.64
C SER A 41 8.91 7.57 9.33
N VAL A 42 9.91 7.06 8.62
CA VAL A 42 9.72 6.25 7.40
C VAL A 42 9.10 4.89 7.73
N LEU A 43 9.59 4.24 8.79
CA LEU A 43 9.01 2.98 9.27
C LEU A 43 7.55 3.16 9.70
N ARG A 44 7.22 4.25 10.39
CA ARG A 44 5.85 4.61 10.77
C ARG A 44 4.97 4.85 9.55
N PHE A 45 5.47 5.56 8.53
CA PHE A 45 4.76 5.78 7.27
C PHE A 45 4.36 4.46 6.63
N PHE A 46 5.31 3.55 6.38
CA PHE A 46 5.01 2.29 5.69
C PHE A 46 4.19 1.34 6.56
N SER A 47 4.40 1.32 7.87
CA SER A 47 3.55 0.54 8.78
C SER A 47 2.09 1.01 8.73
N LEU A 48 1.85 2.32 8.79
CA LEU A 48 0.50 2.88 8.69
C LEU A 48 -0.11 2.63 7.31
N TRP A 49 0.68 2.78 6.24
CA TRP A 49 0.24 2.49 4.87
C TRP A 49 -0.31 1.08 4.72
N ASN A 50 0.39 0.08 5.27
CA ASN A 50 -0.04 -1.32 5.21
C ASN A 50 -1.31 -1.57 6.05
N GLN A 51 -1.37 -1.02 7.27
CA GLN A 51 -2.55 -1.16 8.15
C GLN A 51 -3.80 -0.51 7.56
N ALA A 52 -3.67 0.73 7.06
CA ALA A 52 -4.79 1.46 6.46
C ALA A 52 -5.27 0.78 5.16
N SER A 53 -4.36 0.27 4.35
CA SER A 53 -4.71 -0.51 3.16
C SER A 53 -5.42 -1.81 3.52
N ALA A 54 -4.97 -2.53 4.55
CA ALA A 54 -5.64 -3.75 5.04
C ALA A 54 -7.06 -3.45 5.54
N ALA A 55 -7.27 -2.33 6.24
CA ALA A 55 -8.60 -1.90 6.66
C ALA A 55 -9.54 -1.63 5.46
N VAL A 56 -9.01 -1.09 4.35
CA VAL A 56 -9.77 -0.95 3.10
C VAL A 56 -10.10 -2.32 2.51
N LEU A 57 -9.12 -3.24 2.40
CA LEU A 57 -9.35 -4.57 1.84
C LEU A 57 -10.31 -5.42 2.69
N ALA A 58 -10.34 -5.22 4.01
CA ALA A 58 -11.28 -5.88 4.90
C ALA A 58 -12.75 -5.52 4.58
N VAL A 59 -12.99 -4.29 4.09
CA VAL A 59 -14.33 -3.83 3.68
C VAL A 59 -14.64 -4.21 2.23
N LEU A 60 -13.66 -4.11 1.33
CA LEU A 60 -13.87 -4.37 -0.10
C LEU A 60 -13.93 -5.85 -0.45
N GLU A 61 -13.28 -6.69 0.36
CA GLU A 61 -13.23 -8.14 0.19
C GLU A 61 -12.89 -8.60 -1.24
N PRO A 62 -11.78 -8.13 -1.83
CA PRO A 62 -11.43 -8.51 -3.19
C PRO A 62 -11.05 -10.00 -3.29
N ASP A 63 -11.20 -10.58 -4.47
CA ASP A 63 -10.78 -11.97 -4.74
C ASP A 63 -9.25 -12.13 -4.78
N VAL A 64 -8.53 -11.08 -5.19
CA VAL A 64 -7.07 -11.07 -5.31
C VAL A 64 -6.51 -9.72 -4.87
N TYR A 65 -5.36 -9.75 -4.18
CA TYR A 65 -4.57 -8.58 -3.89
C TYR A 65 -3.33 -8.53 -4.78
N HIS A 66 -3.20 -7.46 -5.55
CA HIS A 66 -2.02 -7.21 -6.38
C HIS A 66 -1.19 -6.11 -5.75
N CYS A 67 -0.05 -6.48 -5.19
CA CYS A 67 0.92 -5.58 -4.58
C CYS A 67 1.96 -5.15 -5.62
N MET A 68 1.97 -3.86 -5.93
CA MET A 68 2.98 -3.25 -6.78
C MET A 68 4.14 -2.80 -5.89
N ASP A 69 5.28 -3.47 -6.05
CA ASP A 69 6.49 -3.27 -5.25
C ASP A 69 6.37 -3.67 -3.77
N TYR A 70 7.46 -3.64 -3.00
CA TYR A 70 7.49 -4.19 -1.63
C TYR A 70 6.73 -3.36 -0.59
N HIS A 71 6.47 -2.07 -0.84
CA HIS A 71 5.98 -1.10 0.16
C HIS A 71 4.68 -1.51 0.84
N ALA A 72 3.81 -2.25 0.15
CA ALA A 72 2.51 -2.70 0.63
C ALA A 72 2.45 -4.24 0.81
N ALA A 73 3.60 -4.93 0.76
CA ALA A 73 3.63 -6.39 0.79
C ALA A 73 3.17 -6.98 2.14
N LEU A 74 3.12 -6.17 3.19
CA LEU A 74 2.67 -6.60 4.53
C LEU A 74 1.16 -6.45 4.74
N VAL A 75 0.42 -5.87 3.79
CA VAL A 75 -1.05 -5.71 3.88
C VAL A 75 -1.77 -7.01 4.28
N PRO A 76 -1.49 -8.17 3.66
CA PRO A 76 -2.17 -9.41 4.02
C PRO A 76 -1.95 -9.84 5.48
N LEU A 77 -0.85 -9.45 6.12
CA LEU A 77 -0.55 -9.81 7.51
C LEU A 77 -1.45 -9.09 8.52
N TYR A 78 -2.06 -7.97 8.13
CA TYR A 78 -2.98 -7.20 8.97
C TYR A 78 -4.45 -7.62 8.80
N LEU A 79 -4.75 -8.55 7.89
CA LEU A 79 -6.09 -9.11 7.73
C LEU A 79 -6.37 -10.19 8.80
N PRO A 80 -7.65 -10.45 9.14
CA PRO A 80 -8.00 -11.52 10.06
C PRO A 80 -7.45 -12.88 9.61
N ARG A 81 -6.97 -13.71 10.54
CA ARG A 81 -6.32 -15.01 10.25
C ARG A 81 -7.15 -15.98 9.42
N GLU A 82 -8.48 -15.85 9.46
CA GLU A 82 -9.41 -16.70 8.71
C GLU A 82 -9.51 -16.31 7.23
N LYS A 83 -8.97 -15.14 6.85
CA LYS A 83 -9.01 -14.61 5.49
C LYS A 83 -7.65 -14.74 4.82
N LEU A 84 -7.45 -15.85 4.10
CA LEU A 84 -6.35 -15.99 3.17
C LEU A 84 -6.70 -15.24 1.88
N LEU A 85 -6.06 -14.10 1.64
CA LEU A 85 -6.23 -13.32 0.41
C LEU A 85 -5.13 -13.69 -0.59
N PRO A 86 -5.45 -14.35 -1.73
CA PRO A 86 -4.49 -14.62 -2.79
C PRO A 86 -3.74 -13.33 -3.15
N THR A 87 -2.41 -13.37 -3.04
CA THR A 87 -1.57 -12.18 -3.18
C THR A 87 -0.55 -12.38 -4.29
N ILE A 88 -0.49 -11.42 -5.21
CA ILE A 88 0.53 -11.31 -6.25
C ILE A 88 1.44 -10.15 -5.84
N VAL A 89 2.74 -10.39 -5.71
CA VAL A 89 3.73 -9.33 -5.46
C VAL A 89 4.60 -9.18 -6.69
N VAL A 90 4.66 -7.97 -7.24
CA VAL A 90 5.49 -7.64 -8.40
C VAL A 90 6.56 -6.64 -7.97
N LEU A 91 7.81 -7.09 -7.90
CA LEU A 91 8.96 -6.25 -7.57
C LEU A 91 9.49 -5.59 -8.85
N HIS A 92 9.62 -4.27 -8.83
CA HIS A 92 10.02 -3.50 -10.02
C HIS A 92 11.52 -3.17 -10.04
N ASN A 93 12.17 -3.20 -8.88
CA ASN A 93 13.57 -2.85 -8.73
C ASN A 93 14.26 -3.80 -7.75
N ALA A 94 15.34 -4.45 -8.20
CA ALA A 94 16.14 -5.31 -7.34
C ALA A 94 16.97 -4.54 -6.31
N ASP A 95 17.32 -3.28 -6.60
CA ASP A 95 18.10 -2.41 -5.71
C ASP A 95 17.24 -1.77 -4.61
N TYR A 96 15.91 -1.90 -4.71
CA TYR A 96 14.96 -1.31 -3.76
C TYR A 96 13.93 -2.37 -3.38
N ASP A 97 14.35 -3.31 -2.53
CA ASP A 97 13.60 -4.50 -2.12
C ASP A 97 13.07 -4.43 -0.68
N GLY A 98 13.26 -3.29 -0.02
CA GLY A 98 12.84 -3.08 1.36
C GLY A 98 13.89 -3.46 2.42
N ALA A 99 15.14 -3.68 2.01
CA ALA A 99 16.25 -3.79 2.95
C ALA A 99 16.36 -2.54 3.85
N ILE A 100 16.52 -2.78 5.15
CA ILE A 100 16.80 -1.75 6.16
C ILE A 100 18.26 -1.93 6.57
N GLU A 101 19.15 -1.21 5.91
CA GLU A 101 20.60 -1.29 6.14
C GLU A 101 21.13 0.00 6.78
N THR A 102 22.07 -0.15 7.71
CA THR A 102 22.71 0.93 8.47
C THR A 102 24.18 1.07 8.11
#